data_AF-A0A6V7IVP0-F1
#
_entry.id   AF-A0A6V7IVP0-F1
#
_cell.length_a   1.000
_cell.length_b   1.000
_cell.length_c   1.000
_cell.angle_alpha   90.00
_cell.angle_beta   90.00
_cell.angle_gamma   90.00
#
_symmetry.space_group_name_H-M   'P 1'
#
loop_
_entity.id
_entity.type
_entity.pdbx_description
1 polymer ?
#
loop_
_entity_poly.entity_id
_entity_poly.type
_entity_poly.pdbx_seq_one_letter_code
_entity_poly.pdbx_strand_id
1 'polypeptide(L)'
;YKYLLNIDGTVAAYRLPYLLAGDSVVFKQDSKYYEYFYSSLLPHVHYVPVKRDLSNLVEQIERAKMHDDVMHKIARNGRALMREIALPQNVFCYHASLIQ
;
A
#
# COMPACT_ATOMS: atom_id res chain seq x y z
N TYR A 1 -11.74 -9.24 -4.58
CA TYR A 1 -12.49 -8.06 -4.11
C TYR A 1 -11.83 -6.81 -4.64
N LYS A 2 -12.57 -5.72 -4.92
CA LYS A 2 -12.02 -4.51 -5.57
C LYS A 2 -11.21 -3.60 -4.64
N TYR A 3 -11.61 -3.56 -3.37
CA TYR A 3 -11.03 -2.70 -2.33
C TYR A 3 -10.54 -3.58 -1.19
N LEU A 4 -9.27 -3.42 -0.79
CA LEU A 4 -8.64 -4.19 0.28
C LEU A 4 -8.14 -3.22 1.36
N LEU A 5 -8.54 -3.45 2.60
CA LEU A 5 -8.17 -2.59 3.73
C LEU A 5 -6.94 -3.16 4.46
N ASN A 6 -5.89 -2.36 4.57
CA ASN A 6 -4.69 -2.64 5.33
C ASN A 6 -4.64 -1.80 6.62
N ILE A 7 -4.83 -2.48 7.74
CA ILE A 7 -4.77 -1.99 9.13
C ILE A 7 -3.64 -2.75 9.80
N ASP A 8 -2.91 -2.03 10.66
CA ASP A 8 -1.83 -2.59 11.47
C ASP A 8 -2.33 -3.48 12.60
N GLY A 9 -1.45 -4.39 13.05
CA GLY A 9 -1.67 -5.21 14.23
C GLY A 9 -0.84 -4.69 15.40
N THR A 10 -0.05 -5.57 16.00
CA THR A 10 0.97 -5.19 16.99
C THR A 10 2.00 -4.23 16.40
N VAL A 11 2.33 -4.42 15.11
CA VAL A 11 3.27 -3.61 14.29
C VAL A 11 2.70 -3.45 12.88
N ALA A 12 3.51 -2.91 11.95
CA ALA A 12 3.18 -2.82 10.53
C ALA A 12 2.72 -4.19 9.98
N ALA A 13 1.66 -4.17 9.18
CA ALA A 13 1.06 -5.42 8.70
C ALA A 13 1.82 -6.02 7.51
N TYR A 14 2.41 -7.20 7.71
CA TYR A 14 3.19 -7.94 6.68
C TYR A 14 2.41 -8.30 5.41
N ARG A 15 1.08 -8.15 5.43
CA ARG A 15 0.23 -8.36 4.26
C ARG A 15 0.32 -7.24 3.23
N LEU A 16 0.74 -6.03 3.60
CA LEU A 16 0.73 -4.87 2.71
C LEU A 16 1.41 -5.11 1.34
N PRO A 17 2.65 -5.66 1.25
CA PRO A 17 3.29 -5.86 -0.05
C PRO A 17 2.51 -6.82 -0.94
N TYR A 18 1.90 -7.86 -0.36
CA TYR A 18 1.06 -8.83 -1.10
C TYR A 18 -0.25 -8.20 -1.59
N LEU A 19 -0.86 -7.33 -0.79
CA LEU A 19 -2.07 -6.61 -1.20
C LEU A 19 -1.77 -5.64 -2.35
N LEU A 20 -0.65 -4.91 -2.29
CA LEU A 20 -0.21 -3.98 -3.32
C LEU A 20 0.20 -4.68 -4.62
N ALA A 21 0.77 -5.88 -4.54
CA ALA A 21 1.15 -6.70 -5.69
C ALA A 21 -0.07 -7.24 -6.46
N GLY A 22 -1.26 -7.20 -5.87
CA GLY A 22 -2.50 -7.67 -6.49
C GLY A 22 -3.16 -6.66 -7.45
N ASP A 23 -4.36 -7.03 -7.91
CA ASP A 23 -5.19 -6.24 -8.82
C ASP A 23 -6.16 -5.26 -8.12
N SER A 24 -6.08 -5.17 -6.79
CA SER A 24 -7.06 -4.45 -5.97
C SER A 24 -6.51 -3.13 -5.47
N VAL A 25 -7.39 -2.18 -5.20
CA VAL A 25 -7.02 -0.92 -4.55
C VAL A 25 -6.80 -1.17 -3.08
N VAL A 26 -5.64 -0.76 -2.56
CA VAL A 26 -5.34 -0.87 -1.13
C VAL A 26 -5.71 0.43 -0.43
N PHE A 27 -6.53 0.32 0.62
CA PHE A 27 -6.78 1.39 1.58
C PHE A 27 -5.82 1.18 2.74
N LYS A 28 -4.85 2.07 2.90
CA LYS A 28 -3.85 1.96 3.97
C LYS A 28 -4.17 2.94 5.08
N GLN A 29 -4.36 2.41 6.28
CA GLN A 29 -4.48 3.22 7.49
C GLN A 29 -3.18 4.00 7.74
N ASP A 30 -3.33 5.24 8.17
CA ASP A 30 -2.26 6.07 8.70
C ASP A 30 -1.71 5.45 9.98
N SER A 31 -0.39 5.32 10.04
CA SER A 31 0.28 4.60 11.10
C SER A 31 1.67 5.11 11.36
N LYS A 32 2.08 5.01 12.63
CA LYS A 32 3.45 5.22 13.10
C LYS A 32 4.39 4.06 12.74
N TYR A 33 3.86 2.89 12.42
CA TYR A 33 4.67 1.74 12.04
C TYR A 33 5.03 1.81 10.56
N TYR A 34 6.24 1.37 10.26
CA TYR A 34 6.79 1.38 8.92
C TYR A 34 7.60 0.12 8.66
N GLU A 35 7.74 -0.22 7.39
CA GLU A 35 8.69 -1.22 6.91
C GLU A 35 9.66 -0.52 5.95
N TYR A 36 10.78 -1.18 5.63
CA TYR A 36 11.87 -0.58 4.85
C TYR A 36 11.42 0.02 3.50
N PHE A 37 10.37 -0.52 2.88
CA PHE A 37 9.88 -0.09 1.57
C PHE A 37 8.81 1.01 1.63
N TYR A 38 8.36 1.42 2.83
CA TYR A 38 7.25 2.39 2.96
C TYR A 38 7.64 3.78 2.48
N SER A 39 8.93 4.13 2.51
CA SER A 39 9.46 5.39 1.96
C SER A 39 9.23 5.52 0.45
N SER A 40 9.08 4.41 -0.27
CA SER A 40 8.74 4.39 -1.69
C SER A 40 7.24 4.49 -1.96
N LEU A 41 6.39 4.36 -0.93
CA LEU A 41 4.94 4.45 -1.08
C LEU A 41 4.47 5.90 -1.03
N LEU A 42 3.65 6.27 -2.01
CA LEU A 42 3.08 7.61 -2.12
C LEU A 42 1.55 7.51 -1.99
N PRO A 43 0.93 8.27 -1.06
CA PRO A 43 -0.53 8.30 -0.92
C PRO A 43 -1.17 8.84 -2.20
N HIS A 44 -2.33 8.28 -2.56
CA HIS A 44 -3.06 8.58 -3.80
C HIS A 44 -2.33 8.26 -5.11
N VAL A 45 -1.11 7.71 -5.04
CA VAL A 45 -0.39 7.17 -6.20
C VAL A 45 -0.37 5.65 -6.14
N HIS A 46 0.02 5.07 -4.99
CA HIS A 46 0.16 3.62 -4.81
C HIS A 46 -0.98 2.99 -3.97
N TYR A 47 -1.64 3.80 -3.14
CA TYR A 47 -2.72 3.36 -2.24
C TYR A 47 -3.64 4.54 -1.88
N VAL A 48 -4.81 4.25 -1.29
CA VAL A 48 -5.73 5.26 -0.75
C VAL A 48 -5.50 5.42 0.76
N PRO A 49 -5.11 6.61 1.25
CA PRO A 49 -4.89 6.83 2.69
C PRO A 49 -6.21 6.89 3.47
N VAL A 50 -6.23 6.24 4.62
CA VAL A 50 -7.32 6.28 5.60
C VAL A 50 -6.75 6.77 6.93
N LYS A 51 -7.49 7.59 7.67
CA LYS A 51 -7.07 8.09 8.99
C LYS A 51 -6.83 6.95 9.96
N ARG A 52 -5.97 7.17 10.94
CA ARG A 52 -5.64 6.19 11.97
C ARG A 52 -6.85 5.71 12.77
N ASP A 53 -7.81 6.57 13.02
CA ASP A 53 -9.07 6.25 13.72
C ASP A 53 -10.16 5.69 12.79
N LEU A 54 -9.85 5.50 11.50
CA LEU A 54 -10.77 5.06 10.44
C LEU A 54 -11.99 5.98 10.24
N SER A 55 -11.99 7.19 10.80
CA SER A 55 -13.14 8.12 10.75
C SER A 55 -13.54 8.52 9.32
N ASN A 56 -12.60 8.48 8.36
CA ASN A 56 -12.87 8.78 6.95
C ASN A 56 -12.99 7.53 6.06
N LEU A 57 -13.02 6.30 6.62
CA LEU A 57 -13.00 5.08 5.82
C LEU A 57 -14.22 4.97 4.89
N VAL A 58 -15.42 5.19 5.43
CA VAL A 58 -16.68 5.10 4.66
C VAL A 58 -16.68 6.13 3.53
N GLU A 59 -16.31 7.37 3.83
CA GLU A 59 -16.19 8.44 2.84
C GLU A 59 -15.23 8.07 1.70
N GLN A 60 -14.05 7.51 2.03
CA GLN A 60 -13.07 7.10 1.03
C GLN A 60 -13.58 5.95 0.14
N ILE A 61 -14.36 5.02 0.70
CA ILE A 61 -14.97 3.92 -0.07
C ILE A 61 -16.02 4.47 -1.04
N GLU A 62 -16.88 5.40 -0.61
CA GLU A 62 -17.87 6.01 -1.49
C GLU A 62 -17.20 6.85 -2.60
N ARG A 63 -16.16 7.62 -2.27
CA ARG A 63 -15.34 8.32 -3.27
C ARG A 63 -14.73 7.36 -4.29
N ALA A 64 -14.21 6.21 -3.84
CA ALA A 64 -13.62 5.20 -4.71
C ALA A 64 -14.63 4.55 -5.64
N LYS A 65 -15.87 4.30 -5.19
CA LYS A 65 -16.95 3.80 -6.04
C LYS A 65 -17.33 4.78 -7.16
N MET A 66 -17.21 6.09 -6.91
CA MET A 66 -17.54 7.14 -7.87
C MET A 66 -16.43 7.42 -8.90
N HIS A 67 -15.18 7.03 -8.62
CA HIS A 67 -13.99 7.35 -9.45
C HIS A 67 -13.20 6.10 -9.81
N ASP A 68 -13.84 5.19 -10.53
CA ASP A 68 -13.28 3.85 -10.76
C ASP A 68 -12.00 3.86 -11.61
N ASP A 69 -11.92 4.75 -12.58
CA ASP A 69 -10.76 4.96 -13.45
C ASP A 69 -9.52 5.38 -12.64
N VAL A 70 -9.70 6.31 -11.70
CA VAL A 70 -8.66 6.77 -10.78
C VAL A 70 -8.22 5.63 -9.88
N MET A 71 -9.16 4.87 -9.33
CA MET A 71 -8.89 3.72 -8.47
C MET A 71 -8.11 2.62 -9.21
N HIS A 72 -8.48 2.32 -10.45
CA HIS A 72 -7.77 1.37 -11.29
C HIS A 72 -6.32 1.82 -11.56
N LYS A 73 -6.09 3.12 -11.78
CA LYS A 73 -4.74 3.68 -11.92
C LYS A 73 -3.91 3.50 -10.65
N ILE A 74 -4.48 3.79 -9.48
CA ILE A 74 -3.80 3.61 -8.18
C ILE A 74 -3.41 2.14 -7.97
N ALA A 75 -4.31 1.19 -8.21
CA ALA A 75 -4.03 -0.24 -8.06
C ALA A 75 -2.91 -0.70 -9.01
N ARG A 76 -2.91 -0.23 -10.26
CA ARG A 76 -1.83 -0.54 -11.23
C ARG A 76 -0.48 0.01 -10.78
N ASN A 77 -0.45 1.24 -10.27
CA ASN A 77 0.79 1.87 -9.81
C ASN A 77 1.37 1.16 -8.59
N GLY A 78 0.53 0.83 -7.59
CA GLY A 78 0.95 0.07 -6.41
C GLY A 78 1.58 -1.28 -6.79
N ARG A 79 0.97 -1.97 -7.76
CA ARG A 79 1.52 -3.23 -8.28
C ARG A 79 2.80 -3.06 -9.07
N ALA A 80 2.90 -2.04 -9.91
CA ALA A 80 4.11 -1.74 -10.66
C ALA A 80 5.28 -1.51 -9.69
N LEU A 81 5.07 -0.70 -8.65
CA LEU A 81 6.07 -0.47 -7.61
C LEU A 81 6.50 -1.77 -6.93
N MET A 82 5.56 -2.66 -6.55
CA MET A 82 5.94 -3.93 -5.92
C MET A 82 6.80 -4.82 -6.84
N ARG A 83 6.56 -4.80 -8.15
CA ARG A 83 7.43 -5.50 -9.12
C ARG A 83 8.82 -4.88 -9.19
N GLU A 84 8.93 -3.58 -8.96
CA GLU A 84 10.20 -2.86 -8.99
C GLU A 84 11.01 -3.04 -7.71
N ILE A 85 10.37 -3.14 -6.54
CA ILE A 85 11.09 -3.06 -5.24
C ILE A 85 10.96 -4.30 -4.35
N ALA A 86 9.96 -5.16 -4.56
CA ALA A 86 9.66 -6.26 -3.64
C ALA A 86 10.09 -7.66 -4.15
N LEU A 87 10.75 -7.75 -5.30
CA LEU A 87 11.33 -9.02 -5.77
C LEU A 87 12.49 -9.46 -4.87
N PRO A 88 12.75 -10.78 -4.72
CA PRO A 88 13.79 -11.29 -3.82
C PRO A 88 15.16 -10.64 -4.01
N GLN A 89 15.58 -10.43 -5.25
CA GLN A 89 16.82 -9.74 -5.59
C GLN A 89 16.93 -8.32 -5.01
N ASN A 90 15.82 -7.58 -4.97
CA ASN A 90 15.78 -6.22 -4.44
C ASN A 90 15.86 -6.22 -2.91
N VAL A 91 15.19 -7.19 -2.27
CA VAL A 91 15.27 -7.40 -0.82
C VAL A 91 16.70 -7.75 -0.42
N PHE A 92 17.36 -8.66 -1.15
CA PHE A 92 18.77 -8.99 -0.91
C PHE A 92 19.69 -7.77 -1.12
N CYS A 93 19.47 -6.98 -2.17
CA CYS A 93 20.23 -5.77 -2.44
C CYS A 93 20.10 -4.73 -1.30
N TYR A 94 18.87 -4.53 -0.79
CA TYR A 94 18.63 -3.66 0.36
C TYR A 94 19.43 -4.12 1.59
N HIS A 95 19.39 -5.42 1.92
CA HIS A 95 20.15 -5.96 3.05
C HIS A 95 21.66 -5.84 2.86
N ALA A 96 22.18 -6.13 1.67
CA ALA A 96 23.60 -5.98 1.36
C ALA A 96 24.06 -4.51 1.53
N SER A 97 23.25 -3.56 1.05
CA SER A 97 23.55 -2.12 1.16
C SER A 97 23.42 -1.58 2.58
N LEU A 98 22.53 -2.15 3.39
CA LEU A 98 22.30 -1.72 4.78
C LEU A 98 23.39 -2.20 5.74
N ILE A 99 23.98 -3.37 5.47
CA ILE A 99 24.94 -4.04 6.37
C ILE A 99 26.39 -3.67 6.04
N GLN A 100 26.67 -3.15 4.83
CA GLN A 100 27.99 -2.60 4.45
C GLN A 100 28.25 -1.25 5.12
#